data_AF-A0AA39C814-F1
#
_entry.id   AF-A0AA39C814-F1
#
_cell.length_a   1.000
_cell.length_b   1.000
_cell.length_c   1.000
_cell.angle_alpha   90.00
_cell.angle_beta   90.00
_cell.angle_gamma   90.00
#
_symmetry.space_group_name_H-M   'P 1'
#
loop_
_entity.id
_entity.type
_entity.pdbx_description
1 polymer ?
#
loop_
_entity_poly.entity_id
_entity_poly.type
_entity_poly.pdbx_seq_one_letter_code
_entity_poly.pdbx_strand_id
1 'polypeptide(L)'
;MDTVDGVDTSKMSREQLELYSHKILEEMEREREERNFFQLERDKLRTFWEITRNQLDEARAIIRNKEREKEELAEKHDTELNLYKQKVKHLMYEHQTNLTETKAEHMVALKIAQDDHSEQENELIKDKKDLRQSHKEQEFTHINEIRALKLKTAEELSELIKKFEAEAMEMEQKYEHKLTSQYESLNLKHRMEITEVEERKNLQIASLIKNHEKAFSEMKAYYNDITMNNLSLIQSLKEQMEVMKNNEERMKKQVKELTTENKNLSNDFKATDDQAIELNRQLKNYEKDKLCLANTKKRLIAVTKDYDNLKWENEVLELRFEKCQEERNELHSRFVSSILELQQRTGLKNVLLEKKMEKLTELLEQREAQIGEVLAAAQLDPKEIVNINEKLEEMLNRKNTAIHDLQFDLARACRAHDDLLATYENKLQEYGIPDTEMNIQPLRVRKLGTKMNRADKMLLNI
;
A
#
# COMPACT_ATOMS: atom_id res chain seq x y z
N MET A 1 -21.13 -48.83 -162.86
CA MET A 1 -19.95 -49.43 -162.19
C MET A 1 -20.25 -49.29 -160.73
N ASP A 2 -20.87 -50.32 -160.16
CA ASP A 2 -21.34 -50.30 -158.78
C ASP A 2 -20.25 -50.90 -157.90
N THR A 3 -19.30 -50.04 -157.55
CA THR A 3 -18.27 -50.33 -156.55
C THR A 3 -18.82 -49.95 -155.17
N VAL A 4 -18.94 -50.92 -154.27
CA VAL A 4 -19.21 -50.69 -152.84
C VAL A 4 -17.92 -51.04 -152.11
N ASP A 5 -17.31 -50.02 -151.49
CA ASP A 5 -16.02 -50.07 -150.78
C ASP A 5 -14.82 -50.51 -151.64
N GLY A 6 -14.74 -49.97 -152.87
CA GLY A 6 -13.57 -50.15 -153.76
C GLY A 6 -13.45 -51.50 -154.46
N VAL A 7 -14.41 -52.43 -154.27
CA VAL A 7 -14.43 -53.76 -154.90
C VAL A 7 -15.53 -53.85 -155.99
N ASP A 8 -15.17 -54.38 -157.17
CA ASP A 8 -16.09 -54.56 -158.32
C ASP A 8 -16.99 -55.80 -158.12
N THR A 9 -18.22 -55.55 -157.69
CA THR A 9 -19.22 -56.56 -157.33
C THR A 9 -19.77 -57.35 -158.52
N SER A 10 -19.46 -56.94 -159.76
CA SER A 10 -20.01 -57.51 -161.00
C SER A 10 -19.39 -58.84 -161.46
N LYS A 11 -18.28 -59.28 -160.84
CA LYS A 11 -17.54 -60.52 -161.18
C LYS A 11 -17.52 -61.58 -160.08
N MET A 12 -18.21 -61.33 -158.96
CA MET A 12 -18.26 -62.27 -157.83
C MET A 12 -19.37 -63.30 -158.03
N SER A 13 -19.12 -64.58 -157.70
CA SER A 13 -20.16 -65.61 -157.70
C SER A 13 -21.16 -65.37 -156.56
N ARG A 14 -22.35 -65.98 -156.61
CA ARG A 14 -23.38 -65.82 -155.57
C ARG A 14 -22.86 -66.08 -154.14
N GLU A 15 -22.07 -67.13 -153.94
CA GLU A 15 -21.43 -67.43 -152.64
C GLU A 15 -20.43 -66.35 -152.20
N GLN A 16 -19.71 -65.75 -153.16
CA GLN A 16 -18.75 -64.69 -152.86
C GLN A 16 -19.42 -63.35 -152.51
N LEU A 17 -20.58 -63.06 -153.11
CA LEU A 17 -21.41 -61.91 -152.74
C LEU A 17 -22.09 -62.12 -151.37
N GLU A 18 -22.52 -63.34 -151.04
CA GLU A 18 -23.07 -63.67 -149.72
C GLU A 18 -21.99 -63.53 -148.62
N LEU A 19 -20.77 -64.00 -148.87
CA LEU A 19 -19.63 -63.81 -147.95
C LEU A 19 -19.22 -62.33 -147.81
N TYR A 20 -19.20 -61.55 -148.90
CA TYR A 20 -18.89 -60.13 -148.85
C TYR A 20 -19.98 -59.32 -148.11
N SER A 21 -21.26 -59.66 -148.34
CA SER A 21 -22.37 -59.09 -147.59
C SER A 21 -22.29 -59.41 -146.10
N HIS A 22 -21.90 -60.63 -145.73
CA HIS A 22 -21.67 -61.00 -144.33
C HIS A 22 -20.50 -60.22 -143.73
N LYS A 23 -19.41 -60.04 -144.47
CA LYS A 23 -18.25 -59.27 -144.00
C LYS A 23 -18.59 -57.79 -143.78
N ILE A 24 -19.33 -57.16 -144.69
CA ILE A 24 -19.79 -55.77 -144.51
C ILE A 24 -20.75 -55.66 -143.33
N LEU A 25 -21.65 -56.62 -143.13
CA LEU A 25 -22.53 -56.64 -141.95
C LEU A 25 -21.73 -56.79 -140.65
N GLU A 26 -20.70 -57.65 -140.61
CA GLU A 26 -19.80 -57.78 -139.46
C GLU A 26 -18.99 -56.51 -139.20
N GLU A 27 -18.47 -55.85 -140.25
CA GLU A 27 -17.76 -54.58 -140.11
C GLU A 27 -18.69 -53.45 -139.64
N MET A 28 -19.92 -53.39 -140.16
CA MET A 28 -20.92 -52.42 -139.74
C MET A 28 -21.40 -52.65 -138.30
N GLU A 29 -21.56 -53.90 -137.86
CA GLU A 29 -21.87 -54.21 -136.47
C GLU A 29 -20.68 -53.92 -135.54
N ARG A 30 -19.44 -54.21 -135.98
CA ARG A 30 -18.22 -53.84 -135.23
C ARG A 30 -18.10 -52.33 -135.06
N GLU A 31 -18.27 -51.55 -136.13
CA GLU A 31 -18.25 -50.08 -136.05
C GLU A 31 -19.37 -49.54 -135.14
N ARG A 32 -20.52 -50.22 -135.11
CA ARG A 32 -21.64 -49.87 -134.22
C ARG A 32 -21.32 -50.17 -132.77
N GLU A 33 -20.72 -51.33 -132.47
CA GLU A 33 -20.22 -51.70 -131.15
C GLU A 33 -19.13 -50.73 -130.67
N GLU A 34 -18.17 -50.39 -131.54
CA GLU A 34 -17.13 -49.40 -131.25
C GLU A 34 -17.72 -48.02 -130.97
N ARG A 35 -18.66 -47.55 -131.80
CA ARG A 35 -19.36 -46.27 -131.56
C ARG A 35 -20.10 -46.28 -130.22
N ASN A 36 -20.80 -47.37 -129.90
CA ASN A 36 -21.50 -47.52 -128.63
C ASN A 36 -20.52 -47.52 -127.45
N PHE A 37 -19.39 -48.23 -127.58
CA PHE A 37 -18.33 -48.25 -126.58
C PHE A 37 -17.76 -46.84 -126.34
N PHE A 38 -17.39 -46.12 -127.40
CA PHE A 38 -16.88 -44.74 -127.28
C PHE A 38 -17.93 -43.76 -126.75
N GLN A 39 -19.21 -43.93 -127.07
CA GLN A 39 -20.28 -43.13 -126.46
C GLN A 39 -20.40 -43.41 -124.96
N LEU A 40 -20.38 -44.67 -124.55
CA LEU A 40 -20.45 -45.07 -123.14
C LEU A 40 -19.23 -44.57 -122.36
N GLU A 41 -18.02 -44.66 -122.93
CA GLU A 41 -16.80 -44.13 -122.31
C GLU A 41 -16.81 -42.60 -122.23
N ARG A 42 -17.29 -41.90 -123.27
CA ARG A 42 -17.45 -40.44 -123.24
C ARG A 42 -18.45 -40.03 -122.14
N ASP A 43 -19.57 -40.72 -122.04
CA ASP A 43 -20.60 -40.40 -121.04
C ASP A 43 -20.11 -40.73 -119.62
N LYS A 44 -19.37 -41.83 -119.42
CA LYS A 44 -18.65 -42.13 -118.16
C LYS A 44 -17.65 -41.03 -117.81
N LEU A 45 -16.77 -40.64 -118.74
CA LEU A 45 -15.81 -39.56 -118.52
C LEU A 45 -16.49 -38.24 -118.17
N ARG A 46 -17.63 -37.93 -118.81
CA ARG A 46 -18.44 -36.77 -118.47
C ARG A 46 -19.00 -36.86 -117.05
N THR A 47 -19.56 -38.00 -116.64
CA THR A 47 -20.05 -38.18 -115.26
C THR A 47 -18.92 -38.06 -114.23
N PHE A 48 -17.75 -38.67 -114.47
CA PHE A 48 -16.59 -38.51 -113.60
C PHE A 48 -16.11 -37.07 -113.53
N TRP A 49 -16.10 -36.36 -114.66
CA TRP A 49 -15.76 -34.94 -114.68
C TRP A 49 -16.76 -34.09 -113.88
N GLU A 50 -18.06 -34.33 -114.04
CA GLU A 50 -19.11 -33.62 -113.28
C GLU A 50 -18.99 -33.92 -111.77
N ILE A 51 -18.77 -35.17 -111.37
CA ILE A 51 -18.57 -35.57 -109.97
C ILE A 51 -17.31 -34.92 -109.39
N THR A 52 -16.16 -35.04 -110.07
CA THR A 52 -14.89 -34.49 -109.57
C THR A 52 -14.91 -32.97 -109.52
N ARG A 53 -15.60 -32.31 -110.47
CA ARG A 53 -15.86 -30.87 -110.43
C ARG A 53 -16.71 -30.49 -109.21
N ASN A 54 -17.82 -31.19 -108.97
CA ASN A 54 -18.67 -30.93 -107.81
C ASN A 54 -17.91 -31.16 -106.50
N GLN A 55 -17.13 -32.24 -106.38
CA GLN A 55 -16.29 -32.51 -105.22
C GLN A 55 -15.23 -31.42 -105.00
N LEU A 56 -14.64 -30.89 -106.08
CA LEU A 56 -13.70 -29.77 -105.98
C LEU A 56 -14.40 -28.49 -105.49
N ASP A 57 -15.60 -28.20 -106.01
CA ASP A 57 -16.37 -27.02 -105.59
C ASP A 57 -16.85 -27.15 -104.14
N GLU A 58 -17.26 -28.35 -103.69
CA GLU A 58 -17.57 -28.66 -102.29
C GLU A 58 -16.34 -28.52 -101.39
N ALA A 59 -15.19 -29.08 -101.77
CA ALA A 59 -13.94 -28.95 -101.01
C ALA A 59 -13.51 -27.47 -100.88
N ARG A 60 -13.64 -26.69 -101.96
CA ARG A 60 -13.39 -25.25 -101.95
C ARG A 60 -14.35 -24.50 -101.03
N ALA A 61 -15.63 -24.88 -101.00
CA ALA A 61 -16.61 -24.30 -100.11
C ALA A 61 -16.30 -24.62 -98.63
N ILE A 62 -15.90 -25.86 -98.34
CA ILE A 62 -15.47 -26.29 -96.99
C ILE A 62 -14.24 -25.49 -96.54
N ILE A 63 -13.23 -25.32 -97.39
CA ILE A 63 -12.03 -24.54 -97.08
C ILE A 63 -12.41 -23.09 -96.73
N ARG A 64 -13.23 -22.44 -97.56
CA ARG A 64 -13.70 -21.06 -97.28
C ARG A 64 -14.47 -20.96 -95.96
N ASN A 65 -15.33 -21.93 -95.67
CA ASN A 65 -16.05 -21.96 -94.40
C ASN A 65 -15.10 -22.13 -93.21
N LYS A 66 -14.07 -22.98 -93.34
CA LYS A 66 -13.06 -23.17 -92.29
C LYS A 66 -12.16 -21.95 -92.11
N GLU A 67 -11.81 -21.24 -93.17
CA GLU A 67 -11.10 -19.96 -93.08
C GLU A 67 -11.93 -18.91 -92.35
N ARG A 68 -13.23 -18.80 -92.68
CA ARG A 68 -14.16 -17.92 -91.96
C ARG A 68 -14.32 -18.30 -90.49
N GLU A 69 -14.48 -19.58 -90.18
CA GLU A 69 -14.55 -20.06 -88.78
C GLU A 69 -13.27 -19.70 -88.01
N LYS A 70 -12.11 -19.80 -88.65
CA LYS A 70 -10.82 -19.42 -88.05
C LYS A 70 -10.75 -17.91 -87.79
N GLU A 71 -11.20 -17.08 -88.72
CA GLU A 71 -11.29 -15.63 -88.55
C GLU A 71 -12.24 -15.26 -87.39
N GLU A 72 -13.44 -15.84 -87.36
CA GLU A 72 -14.42 -15.61 -86.30
C GLU A 72 -13.89 -16.03 -84.91
N LEU A 73 -13.13 -17.13 -84.83
CA LEU A 73 -12.47 -17.55 -83.58
C LEU A 73 -11.34 -16.60 -83.18
N ALA A 74 -10.55 -16.10 -84.13
CA ALA A 74 -9.49 -15.15 -83.85
C ALA A 74 -10.05 -13.80 -83.35
N GLU A 75 -11.13 -13.31 -83.94
CA GLU A 75 -11.83 -12.10 -83.49
C GLU A 75 -12.41 -12.29 -82.09
N LYS A 76 -13.08 -13.42 -81.82
CA LYS A 76 -13.58 -13.74 -80.47
C LYS A 76 -12.44 -13.76 -79.45
N HIS A 77 -11.34 -14.44 -79.75
CA HIS A 77 -10.18 -14.49 -78.86
C HIS A 77 -9.58 -13.10 -78.61
N ASP A 78 -9.49 -12.22 -79.62
CA ASP A 78 -9.00 -10.85 -79.41
C ASP A 78 -9.94 -10.02 -78.52
N THR A 79 -11.26 -10.15 -78.71
CA THR A 79 -12.24 -9.49 -77.84
C THR A 79 -12.16 -9.98 -76.40
N GLU A 80 -12.01 -11.28 -76.18
CA GLU A 80 -11.82 -11.88 -74.85
C GLU A 80 -10.51 -11.39 -74.21
N LEU A 81 -9.41 -11.39 -74.96
CA LEU A 81 -8.12 -10.90 -74.50
C LEU A 81 -8.21 -9.43 -74.04
N ASN A 82 -8.93 -8.59 -74.79
CA ASN A 82 -9.14 -7.19 -74.44
C ASN A 82 -10.01 -7.03 -73.20
N LEU A 83 -11.06 -7.85 -73.04
CA LEU A 83 -11.89 -7.89 -71.84
C LEU A 83 -11.05 -8.30 -70.61
N TYR A 84 -10.23 -9.35 -70.73
CA TYR A 84 -9.34 -9.79 -69.65
C TYR A 84 -8.31 -8.72 -69.29
N LYS A 85 -7.70 -8.05 -70.28
CA LYS A 85 -6.80 -6.91 -70.03
C LYS A 85 -7.49 -5.79 -69.26
N GLN A 86 -8.74 -5.45 -69.61
CA GLN A 86 -9.50 -4.44 -68.88
C GLN A 86 -9.83 -4.89 -67.46
N LYS A 87 -10.22 -6.16 -67.27
CA LYS A 87 -10.51 -6.73 -65.95
C LYS A 87 -9.29 -6.71 -65.03
N VAL A 88 -8.10 -7.05 -65.55
CA VAL A 88 -6.84 -6.94 -64.79
C VAL A 88 -6.54 -5.49 -64.42
N LYS A 89 -6.69 -4.54 -65.34
CA LYS A 89 -6.50 -3.11 -65.03
C LYS A 89 -7.45 -2.61 -63.95
N HIS A 90 -8.72 -3.01 -64.01
CA HIS A 90 -9.71 -2.64 -63.00
C HIS A 90 -9.35 -3.22 -61.63
N LEU A 91 -9.02 -4.52 -61.56
CA LEU A 91 -8.59 -5.17 -60.32
C LEU A 91 -7.35 -4.52 -59.70
N MET A 92 -6.37 -4.13 -60.53
CA MET A 92 -5.18 -3.42 -60.04
C MET A 92 -5.52 -2.04 -59.48
N TYR A 93 -6.41 -1.30 -60.16
CA TYR A 93 -6.86 0.00 -59.69
C TYR A 93 -7.65 -0.12 -58.39
N GLU A 94 -8.59 -1.05 -58.31
CA GLU A 94 -9.39 -1.34 -57.12
C GLU A 94 -8.48 -1.72 -55.93
N HIS A 95 -7.53 -2.63 -56.14
CA HIS A 95 -6.58 -3.01 -55.11
C HIS A 95 -5.74 -1.82 -54.62
N GLN A 96 -5.26 -0.98 -55.54
CA GLN A 96 -4.50 0.22 -55.18
C GLN A 96 -5.35 1.21 -54.40
N THR A 97 -6.60 1.45 -54.81
CA THR A 97 -7.54 2.33 -54.12
C THR A 97 -7.83 1.81 -52.72
N ASN A 98 -8.21 0.54 -52.58
CA ASN A 98 -8.50 -0.09 -51.30
C ASN A 98 -7.29 -0.03 -50.35
N LEU A 99 -6.08 -0.25 -50.88
CA LEU A 99 -4.85 -0.12 -50.11
C LEU A 99 -4.61 1.31 -49.62
N THR A 100 -4.86 2.32 -50.46
CA THR A 100 -4.72 3.73 -50.06
C THR A 100 -5.76 4.15 -49.03
N GLU A 101 -7.00 3.68 -49.19
CA GLU A 101 -8.10 3.96 -48.26
C GLU A 101 -7.84 3.32 -46.90
N THR A 102 -7.51 2.03 -46.87
CA THR A 102 -7.16 1.30 -45.63
C THR A 102 -5.98 1.97 -44.90
N LYS A 103 -4.96 2.44 -45.64
CA LYS A 103 -3.84 3.19 -45.04
C LYS A 103 -4.29 4.53 -44.45
N ALA A 104 -5.18 5.24 -45.12
CA ALA A 104 -5.73 6.49 -44.62
C ALA A 104 -6.56 6.28 -43.35
N GLU A 105 -7.43 5.27 -43.35
CA GLU A 105 -8.24 4.87 -42.18
C GLU A 105 -7.35 4.50 -40.98
N HIS A 106 -6.30 3.70 -41.19
CA HIS A 106 -5.36 3.37 -40.13
C HIS A 106 -4.61 4.58 -39.58
N MET A 107 -4.20 5.54 -40.42
CA MET A 107 -3.57 6.78 -39.96
C MET A 107 -4.53 7.63 -39.12
N VAL A 108 -5.80 7.74 -39.53
CA VAL A 108 -6.82 8.46 -38.76
C VAL A 108 -7.09 7.78 -37.43
N ALA A 109 -7.26 6.45 -37.42
CA ALA A 109 -7.47 5.68 -36.19
C ALA A 109 -6.29 5.82 -35.21
N LEU A 110 -5.05 5.78 -35.72
CA LEU A 110 -3.85 5.97 -34.91
C LEU A 110 -3.77 7.38 -34.34
N LYS A 111 -4.18 8.39 -35.11
CA LYS A 111 -4.22 9.78 -34.65
C LYS A 111 -5.25 9.99 -33.54
N ILE A 112 -6.46 9.43 -33.70
CA ILE A 112 -7.50 9.46 -32.66
C ILE A 112 -7.00 8.78 -31.38
N ALA A 113 -6.43 7.58 -31.47
CA ALA A 113 -5.89 6.88 -30.31
C ALA A 113 -4.76 7.68 -29.62
N GLN A 114 -3.89 8.34 -30.39
CA GLN A 114 -2.86 9.21 -29.85
C GLN A 114 -3.44 10.43 -29.11
N ASP A 115 -4.46 11.06 -29.69
CA ASP A 115 -5.10 12.24 -29.10
C ASP A 115 -5.88 11.86 -27.82
N ASP A 116 -6.58 10.72 -27.81
CA ASP A 116 -7.25 10.16 -26.62
C ASP A 116 -6.24 9.86 -25.49
N HIS A 117 -5.09 9.25 -25.82
CA HIS A 117 -4.04 9.01 -24.84
C HIS A 117 -3.46 10.30 -24.27
N SER A 118 -3.26 11.32 -25.12
CA SER A 118 -2.79 12.64 -24.70
C SER A 118 -3.81 13.34 -23.79
N GLU A 119 -5.11 13.19 -24.05
CA GLU A 119 -6.16 13.73 -23.18
C GLU A 119 -6.16 13.05 -21.81
N GLN A 120 -6.13 11.72 -21.78
CA GLN A 120 -6.03 10.95 -20.53
C GLN A 120 -4.78 11.31 -19.72
N GLU A 121 -3.63 11.50 -20.38
CA GLU A 121 -2.40 11.92 -19.68
C GLU A 121 -2.57 13.31 -19.04
N ASN A 122 -3.19 14.25 -19.75
CA ASN A 122 -3.45 15.59 -19.22
C ASN A 122 -4.43 15.58 -18.04
N GLU A 123 -5.48 14.75 -18.10
CA GLU A 123 -6.41 14.53 -16.98
C GLU A 123 -5.68 13.98 -15.75
N LEU A 124 -4.86 12.93 -15.93
CA LEU A 124 -4.07 12.35 -14.83
C LEU A 124 -3.08 13.35 -14.23
N ILE A 125 -2.47 14.22 -15.06
CA ILE A 125 -1.59 15.29 -14.57
C ILE A 125 -2.37 16.31 -13.75
N LYS A 126 -3.59 16.66 -14.17
CA LYS A 126 -4.47 17.58 -13.45
C LYS A 126 -4.90 16.98 -12.11
N ASP A 127 -5.42 15.76 -12.10
CA ASP A 127 -5.82 15.04 -10.89
C ASP A 127 -4.66 14.91 -9.89
N LYS A 128 -3.46 14.62 -10.38
CA LYS A 128 -2.25 14.59 -9.55
C LYS A 128 -1.92 15.95 -8.92
N LYS A 129 -2.14 17.06 -9.62
CA LYS A 129 -1.93 18.41 -9.07
C LYS A 129 -3.00 18.73 -8.02
N ASP A 130 -4.26 18.42 -8.31
CA ASP A 130 -5.40 18.69 -7.43
C ASP A 130 -5.29 17.86 -6.13
N LEU A 131 -4.92 16.58 -6.23
CA LEU A 131 -4.64 15.72 -5.06
C LEU A 131 -3.47 16.26 -4.22
N ARG A 132 -2.40 16.73 -4.85
CA ARG A 132 -1.26 17.34 -4.12
C ARG A 132 -1.66 18.62 -3.40
N GLN A 133 -2.53 19.42 -4.00
CA GLN A 133 -3.06 20.63 -3.36
C GLN A 133 -3.94 20.26 -2.16
N SER A 134 -4.89 19.35 -2.35
CA SER A 134 -5.79 18.88 -1.28
C SER A 134 -5.01 18.28 -0.10
N HIS A 135 -3.96 17.49 -0.36
CA HIS A 135 -3.09 16.95 0.68
C HIS A 135 -2.38 18.06 1.48
N LYS A 136 -1.85 19.08 0.80
CA LYS A 136 -1.21 20.23 1.47
C LYS A 136 -2.20 21.03 2.31
N GLU A 137 -3.41 21.21 1.82
CA GLU A 137 -4.49 21.88 2.56
C GLU A 137 -4.84 21.08 3.83
N GLN A 138 -4.96 19.75 3.73
CA GLN A 138 -5.17 18.87 4.87
C GLN A 138 -4.02 18.94 5.88
N GLU A 139 -2.76 18.88 5.43
CA GLU A 139 -1.59 19.05 6.31
C GLU A 139 -1.64 20.39 7.06
N PHE A 140 -2.01 21.48 6.36
CA PHE A 140 -2.13 22.79 6.99
C PHE A 140 -3.26 22.83 8.02
N THR A 141 -4.41 22.19 7.74
CA THR A 141 -5.51 22.08 8.72
C THR A 141 -5.07 21.33 9.97
N HIS A 142 -4.39 20.19 9.83
CA HIS A 142 -3.89 19.41 10.97
C HIS A 142 -2.84 20.16 11.79
N ILE A 143 -1.93 20.90 11.14
CA ILE A 143 -0.96 21.74 11.84
C ILE A 143 -1.68 22.81 12.68
N ASN A 144 -2.74 23.42 12.14
CA ASN A 144 -3.52 24.41 12.87
C ASN A 144 -4.31 23.80 14.02
N GLU A 145 -4.88 22.60 13.85
CA GLU A 145 -5.54 21.86 14.93
C GLU A 145 -4.57 21.54 16.07
N ILE A 146 -3.38 21.02 15.75
CA ILE A 146 -2.33 20.77 16.75
C ILE A 146 -1.92 22.06 17.47
N ARG A 147 -1.78 23.17 16.74
CA ARG A 147 -1.44 24.46 17.33
C ARG A 147 -2.55 24.96 18.27
N ALA A 148 -3.80 24.83 17.88
CA ALA A 148 -4.95 25.20 18.70
C ALA A 148 -5.04 24.35 19.97
N LEU A 149 -4.83 23.04 19.86
CA LEU A 149 -4.77 22.14 21.02
C LEU A 149 -3.63 22.52 21.97
N LYS A 150 -2.43 22.78 21.44
CA LYS A 150 -1.29 23.23 22.26
C LYS A 150 -1.57 24.53 22.99
N LEU A 151 -2.20 25.51 22.32
CA LEU A 151 -2.58 26.77 22.94
C LEU A 151 -3.57 26.55 24.08
N LYS A 152 -4.62 25.76 23.83
CA LYS A 152 -5.61 25.41 24.86
C LYS A 152 -4.98 24.71 26.06
N THR A 153 -4.09 23.75 25.84
CA THR A 153 -3.39 23.08 26.96
C THR A 153 -2.49 24.03 27.75
N ALA A 154 -1.88 25.02 27.08
CA ALA A 154 -1.05 26.02 27.76
C ALA A 154 -1.91 26.99 28.60
N GLU A 155 -3.09 27.36 28.10
CA GLU A 155 -4.08 28.15 28.84
C GLU A 155 -4.57 27.39 30.09
N GLU A 156 -4.99 26.13 29.93
CA GLU A 156 -5.42 25.28 31.04
C GLU A 156 -4.32 25.09 32.10
N LEU A 157 -3.07 24.88 31.66
CA LEU A 157 -1.92 24.77 32.57
C LEU A 157 -1.65 26.09 33.32
N SER A 158 -1.75 27.23 32.63
CA SER A 158 -1.59 28.56 33.24
C SER A 158 -2.67 28.82 34.30
N GLU A 159 -3.92 28.47 34.02
CA GLU A 159 -5.01 28.57 35.00
C GLU A 159 -4.78 27.66 36.22
N LEU A 160 -4.29 26.43 35.99
CA LEU A 160 -4.01 25.49 37.07
C LEU A 160 -2.84 25.98 37.95
N ILE A 161 -1.77 26.50 37.35
CA ILE A 161 -0.66 27.11 38.08
C ILE A 161 -1.16 28.27 38.94
N LYS A 162 -1.96 29.19 38.39
CA LYS A 162 -2.53 30.31 39.16
C LYS A 162 -3.38 29.85 40.33
N LYS A 163 -4.18 28.78 40.17
CA LYS A 163 -4.97 28.20 41.25
C LYS A 163 -4.06 27.66 42.37
N PHE A 164 -3.03 26.90 42.02
CA PHE A 164 -2.08 26.37 43.01
C PHE A 164 -1.28 27.47 43.71
N GLU A 165 -0.86 28.52 43.00
CA GLU A 165 -0.20 29.68 43.60
C GLU A 165 -1.12 30.39 44.61
N ALA A 166 -2.39 30.58 44.27
CA ALA A 166 -3.37 31.19 45.16
C ALA A 166 -3.61 30.32 46.42
N GLU A 167 -3.79 29.01 46.25
CA GLU A 167 -3.96 28.07 47.36
C GLU A 167 -2.73 28.02 48.27
N ALA A 168 -1.52 28.03 47.69
CA ALA A 168 -0.28 28.08 48.45
C ALA A 168 -0.16 29.37 49.27
N MET A 169 -0.48 30.52 48.65
CA MET A 169 -0.44 31.82 49.32
C MET A 169 -1.46 31.92 50.45
N GLU A 170 -2.68 31.41 50.27
CA GLU A 170 -3.70 31.36 51.32
C GLU A 170 -3.24 30.48 52.50
N MET A 171 -2.64 29.33 52.20
CA MET A 171 -2.12 28.42 53.22
C MET A 171 -0.94 29.04 53.99
N GLU A 172 -0.02 29.70 53.30
CA GLU A 172 1.10 30.41 53.92
C GLU A 172 0.59 31.50 54.87
N GLN A 173 -0.30 32.38 54.40
CA GLN A 173 -0.90 33.43 55.24
C GLN A 173 -1.61 32.87 56.47
N LYS A 174 -2.34 31.75 56.31
CA LYS A 174 -3.03 31.10 57.42
C LYS A 174 -2.07 30.57 58.48
N TYR A 175 -0.94 29.98 58.08
CA TYR A 175 0.06 29.49 59.02
C TYR A 175 0.89 30.60 59.64
N GLU A 176 1.22 31.64 58.88
CA GLU A 176 1.89 32.83 59.40
C GLU A 176 1.03 33.53 60.45
N HIS A 177 -0.27 33.71 60.18
CA HIS A 177 -1.21 34.27 61.17
C HIS A 177 -1.29 33.42 62.44
N LYS A 178 -1.37 32.09 62.31
CA LYS A 178 -1.34 31.18 63.47
C LYS A 178 -0.05 31.29 64.27
N LEU A 179 1.09 31.38 63.58
CA LEU A 179 2.39 31.49 64.22
C LEU A 179 2.48 32.79 65.02
N THR A 180 2.12 33.92 64.40
CA THR A 180 2.11 35.25 65.05
C THR A 180 1.18 35.26 66.26
N SER A 181 -0.04 34.74 66.14
CA SER A 181 -0.97 34.65 67.26
C SER A 181 -0.44 33.82 68.43
N GLN A 182 0.23 32.69 68.15
CA GLN A 182 0.87 31.87 69.18
C GLN A 182 2.04 32.61 69.85
N TYR A 183 2.87 33.31 69.07
CA TYR A 183 3.95 34.14 69.62
C TYR A 183 3.42 35.24 70.52
N GLU A 184 2.37 35.95 70.11
CA GLU A 184 1.73 36.99 70.92
C GLU A 184 1.15 36.43 72.21
N SER A 185 0.44 35.29 72.14
CA SER A 185 -0.10 34.61 73.31
C SER A 185 0.99 34.17 74.29
N LEU A 186 2.11 33.64 73.79
CA LEU A 186 3.21 33.18 74.62
C LEU A 186 3.96 34.36 75.27
N ASN A 187 4.20 35.43 74.52
CA ASN A 187 4.78 36.66 75.05
C ASN A 187 3.89 37.30 76.11
N LEU A 188 2.58 37.32 75.90
CA LEU A 188 1.64 37.83 76.90
C LEU A 188 1.70 36.99 78.18
N LYS A 189 1.68 35.67 78.06
CA LYS A 189 1.81 34.75 79.20
C LYS A 189 3.13 34.96 79.94
N HIS A 190 4.24 35.05 79.22
CA HIS A 190 5.55 35.32 79.82
C HIS A 190 5.59 36.65 80.56
N ARG A 191 5.01 37.71 79.96
CA ARG A 191 4.93 39.03 80.61
C ARG A 191 4.06 38.98 81.87
N MET A 192 2.95 38.27 81.85
CA MET A 192 2.10 38.05 83.02
C MET A 192 2.84 37.30 84.12
N GLU A 193 3.55 36.23 83.79
CA GLU A 193 4.37 35.47 84.75
C GLU A 193 5.47 36.34 85.38
N ILE A 194 6.14 37.19 84.59
CA ILE A 194 7.13 38.15 85.11
C ILE A 194 6.47 39.11 86.10
N THR A 195 5.35 39.73 85.73
CA THR A 195 4.65 40.68 86.62
C THR A 195 4.19 40.02 87.91
N GLU A 196 3.69 38.78 87.85
CA GLU A 196 3.29 38.02 89.04
C GLU A 196 4.49 37.73 89.97
N VAL A 197 5.64 37.37 89.39
CA VAL A 197 6.88 37.16 90.16
C VAL A 197 7.38 38.46 90.78
N GLU A 198 7.33 39.57 90.04
CA GLU A 198 7.69 40.90 90.54
C GLU A 198 6.79 41.34 91.70
N GLU A 199 5.47 41.20 91.57
CA GLU A 199 4.51 41.49 92.64
C GLU A 199 4.78 40.65 93.89
N ARG A 200 4.99 39.34 93.72
CA ARG A 200 5.34 38.44 94.84
C ARG A 200 6.63 38.87 95.53
N LYS A 201 7.67 39.22 94.76
CA LYS A 201 8.96 39.69 95.31
C LYS A 201 8.80 41.04 96.02
N ASN A 202 8.04 41.96 95.45
CA ASN A 202 7.75 43.28 96.06
C ASN A 202 6.99 43.13 97.38
N LEU A 203 6.02 42.22 97.45
CA LEU A 203 5.33 41.88 98.69
C LEU A 203 6.30 41.31 99.73
N GLN A 204 7.22 40.43 99.33
CA GLN A 204 8.25 39.89 100.23
C GLN A 204 9.21 40.98 100.72
N ILE A 205 9.65 41.89 99.85
CA ILE A 205 10.48 43.05 100.21
C ILE A 205 9.74 43.93 101.22
N ALA A 206 8.47 44.26 100.97
CA ALA A 206 7.66 45.07 101.88
C ALA A 206 7.51 44.39 103.26
N SER A 207 7.29 43.08 103.28
CA SER A 207 7.25 42.30 104.54
C SER A 207 8.60 42.31 105.25
N LEU A 208 9.71 42.21 104.51
CA LEU A 208 11.05 42.20 105.08
C LEU A 208 11.40 43.57 105.68
N ILE A 209 11.07 44.66 104.98
CA ILE A 209 11.21 46.04 105.49
C ILE A 209 10.42 46.20 106.79
N LYS A 210 9.15 45.79 106.81
CA LYS A 210 8.31 45.86 108.01
C LYS A 210 8.89 45.06 109.18
N ASN A 211 9.41 43.85 108.91
CA ASN A 211 10.07 43.02 109.92
C ASN A 211 11.35 43.67 110.42
N HIS A 212 12.17 44.24 109.55
CA HIS A 212 13.38 44.97 109.92
C HIS A 212 13.07 46.24 110.72
N GLU A 213 12.03 46.99 110.37
CA GLU A 213 11.61 48.18 111.10
C GLU A 213 11.09 47.83 112.50
N LYS A 214 10.36 46.72 112.62
CA LYS A 214 9.97 46.14 113.90
C LYS A 214 11.19 45.73 114.72
N ALA A 215 12.09 44.92 114.16
CA ALA A 215 13.31 44.47 114.83
C ALA A 215 14.22 45.65 115.22
N PHE A 216 14.32 46.68 114.39
CA PHE A 216 15.05 47.91 114.68
C PHE A 216 14.39 48.70 115.80
N SER A 217 13.06 48.77 115.85
CA SER A 217 12.32 49.42 116.93
C SER A 217 12.48 48.66 118.26
N GLU A 218 12.42 47.33 118.23
CA GLU A 218 12.70 46.46 119.37
C GLU A 218 14.16 46.60 119.84
N MET A 219 15.12 46.62 118.90
CA MET A 219 16.53 46.86 119.18
C MET A 219 16.73 48.25 119.78
N LYS A 220 16.09 49.29 119.24
CA LYS A 220 16.14 50.65 119.78
C LYS A 220 15.52 50.73 121.17
N ALA A 221 14.43 50.02 121.44
CA ALA A 221 13.84 49.90 122.77
C ALA A 221 14.82 49.19 123.73
N TYR A 222 15.38 48.04 123.32
CA TYR A 222 16.37 47.29 124.09
C TYR A 222 17.63 48.11 124.38
N TYR A 223 18.17 48.84 123.40
CA TYR A 223 19.31 49.71 123.62
C TYR A 223 18.93 50.95 124.41
N ASN A 224 17.72 51.52 124.28
CA ASN A 224 17.28 52.61 125.17
C ASN A 224 17.16 52.13 126.62
N ASP A 225 16.64 50.93 126.84
CA ASP A 225 16.59 50.28 128.16
C ASP A 225 17.99 50.02 128.69
N ILE A 226 18.90 49.50 127.86
CA ILE A 226 20.33 49.38 128.19
C ILE A 226 20.96 50.76 128.38
N THR A 227 20.57 51.82 127.67
CA THR A 227 21.17 53.15 127.83
C THR A 227 20.69 53.77 129.13
N MET A 228 19.44 53.54 129.54
CA MET A 228 18.92 53.82 130.87
C MET A 228 19.67 53.02 131.96
N ASN A 229 19.86 51.71 131.73
CA ASN A 229 20.58 50.81 132.63
C ASN A 229 22.10 51.13 132.66
N ASN A 230 22.66 51.62 131.56
CA ASN A 230 24.05 52.02 131.41
C ASN A 230 24.26 53.45 131.88
N LEU A 231 23.28 54.36 131.86
CA LEU A 231 23.39 55.64 132.56
C LEU A 231 23.48 55.41 134.07
N SER A 232 22.73 54.42 134.57
CA SER A 232 22.81 53.96 135.96
C SER A 232 24.09 53.16 136.24
N LEU A 233 24.59 52.36 135.29
CA LEU A 233 25.86 51.63 135.40
C LEU A 233 27.10 52.49 135.14
N ILE A 234 27.06 53.53 134.30
CA ILE A 234 28.15 54.51 134.04
C ILE A 234 28.36 55.39 135.27
N GLN A 235 27.30 55.65 136.05
CA GLN A 235 27.43 56.21 137.39
C GLN A 235 28.20 55.29 138.34
N SER A 236 28.21 53.97 138.08
CA SER A 236 28.92 52.93 138.84
C SER A 236 30.27 52.50 138.23
N LEU A 237 30.50 52.68 136.93
CA LEU A 237 31.71 52.25 136.19
C LEU A 237 32.67 53.40 135.87
N LYS A 238 32.28 54.67 136.09
CA LYS A 238 33.23 55.78 136.26
C LYS A 238 34.22 55.55 137.43
N GLU A 239 33.93 54.57 138.28
CA GLU A 239 34.77 54.15 139.41
C GLU A 239 35.71 52.98 139.06
N GLN A 240 35.58 52.34 137.89
CA GLN A 240 36.32 51.10 137.56
C GLN A 240 37.05 51.10 136.20
N MET A 241 36.99 52.19 135.44
CA MET A 241 37.56 52.27 134.07
C MET A 241 39.03 52.73 134.01
N GLU A 242 39.79 52.57 135.10
CA GLU A 242 41.23 52.83 135.15
C GLU A 242 42.08 51.60 134.76
N VAL A 243 41.50 50.40 134.60
CA VAL A 243 42.29 49.15 134.68
C VAL A 243 42.53 48.37 133.39
N MET A 244 41.77 48.50 132.29
CA MET A 244 41.98 47.60 131.14
C MET A 244 42.09 48.30 129.78
N LYS A 245 43.14 49.09 129.65
CA LYS A 245 43.59 49.70 128.39
C LYS A 245 44.84 49.03 127.80
N ASN A 246 45.02 47.71 127.90
CA ASN A 246 46.16 47.00 127.31
C ASN A 246 45.88 45.51 127.04
N ASN A 247 45.58 45.12 125.78
CA ASN A 247 46.15 43.91 125.14
C ASN A 247 45.76 43.75 123.65
N GLU A 248 46.10 44.72 122.81
CA GLU A 248 45.81 44.73 121.36
C GLU A 248 46.96 44.18 120.49
N GLU A 249 47.89 43.39 121.01
CA GLU A 249 49.10 43.00 120.23
C GLU A 249 49.38 41.49 120.20
N ARG A 250 48.54 40.71 119.48
CA ARG A 250 48.84 39.28 119.20
C ARG A 250 48.46 38.72 117.81
N MET A 251 48.03 39.51 116.82
CA MET A 251 47.63 38.96 115.50
C MET A 251 48.36 39.55 114.28
N LYS A 252 49.70 39.57 114.30
CA LYS A 252 50.50 40.01 113.14
C LYS A 252 51.61 39.04 112.69
N LYS A 253 51.40 37.72 112.80
CA LYS A 253 52.40 36.72 112.37
C LYS A 253 51.89 35.53 111.53
N GLN A 254 50.70 35.62 110.92
CA GLN A 254 50.12 34.53 110.11
C GLN A 254 50.10 34.80 108.58
N VAL A 255 50.57 35.98 108.13
CA VAL A 255 50.40 36.42 106.73
C VAL A 255 51.54 35.97 105.79
N LYS A 256 52.63 35.40 106.31
CA LYS A 256 53.83 35.09 105.49
C LYS A 256 53.94 33.67 104.94
N GLU A 257 53.10 32.72 105.37
CA GLU A 257 53.16 31.31 104.92
C GLU A 257 52.29 31.03 103.68
N LEU A 258 51.21 31.79 103.45
CA LEU A 258 50.28 31.60 102.33
C LEU A 258 50.81 32.04 100.95
N THR A 259 51.91 32.79 100.90
CA THR A 259 52.38 33.43 99.66
C THR A 259 53.28 32.52 98.81
N THR A 260 53.86 31.47 99.39
CA THR A 260 54.78 30.54 98.71
C THR A 260 54.10 29.29 98.16
N GLU A 261 52.97 28.85 98.74
CA GLU A 261 52.20 27.69 98.27
C GLU A 261 51.38 28.00 96.99
N ASN A 262 50.98 29.26 96.81
CA ASN A 262 50.19 29.73 95.66
C ASN A 262 50.99 29.81 94.33
N LYS A 263 52.33 29.70 94.38
CA LYS A 263 53.20 29.77 93.18
C LYS A 263 53.47 28.41 92.52
N ASN A 264 53.40 27.29 93.24
CA ASN A 264 53.63 25.96 92.67
C ASN A 264 52.35 25.38 92.02
N LEU A 265 51.16 25.66 92.57
CA LEU A 265 49.88 25.21 92.01
C LEU A 265 49.52 25.83 90.63
N SER A 266 50.12 26.98 90.29
CA SER A 266 49.86 27.71 89.04
C SER A 266 50.46 27.04 87.79
N ASN A 267 51.58 26.30 87.95
CA ASN A 267 52.23 25.63 86.83
C ASN A 267 51.59 24.27 86.51
N ASP A 268 51.18 23.52 87.53
CA ASP A 268 50.45 22.24 87.34
C ASP A 268 49.08 22.47 86.72
N PHE A 269 48.39 23.56 87.11
CA PHE A 269 47.09 23.94 86.54
C PHE A 269 47.17 24.21 85.02
N LYS A 270 48.22 24.91 84.54
CA LYS A 270 48.40 25.18 83.11
C LYS A 270 48.64 23.93 82.27
N ALA A 271 49.43 22.98 82.78
CA ALA A 271 49.69 21.73 82.05
C ALA A 271 48.41 20.87 81.92
N THR A 272 47.56 20.85 82.94
CA THR A 272 46.24 20.19 82.87
C THR A 272 45.24 20.94 81.98
N ASP A 273 45.29 22.27 81.93
CA ASP A 273 44.43 23.11 81.07
C ASP A 273 44.77 22.91 79.59
N ASP A 274 46.05 22.88 79.22
CA ASP A 274 46.49 22.60 77.85
C ASP A 274 46.10 21.18 77.39
N GLN A 275 46.18 20.18 78.29
CA GLN A 275 45.69 18.83 78.01
C GLN A 275 44.16 18.78 77.85
N ALA A 276 43.41 19.54 78.65
CA ALA A 276 41.97 19.64 78.53
C ALA A 276 41.57 20.27 77.18
N ILE A 277 42.30 21.30 76.71
CA ILE A 277 42.07 21.94 75.41
C ILE A 277 42.31 20.96 74.25
N GLU A 278 43.41 20.20 74.27
CA GLU A 278 43.72 19.23 73.20
C GLU A 278 42.72 18.06 73.18
N LEU A 279 42.32 17.55 74.35
CA LEU A 279 41.27 16.53 74.44
C LEU A 279 39.93 17.05 73.90
N ASN A 280 39.57 18.30 74.20
CA ASN A 280 38.34 18.92 73.72
C ASN A 280 38.39 19.16 72.19
N ARG A 281 39.56 19.45 71.63
CA ARG A 281 39.79 19.53 70.18
C ARG A 281 39.60 18.16 69.50
N GLN A 282 40.14 17.09 70.07
CA GLN A 282 39.98 15.73 69.56
C GLN A 282 38.53 15.27 69.62
N LEU A 283 37.81 15.61 70.70
CA LEU A 283 36.39 15.30 70.88
C LEU A 283 35.53 15.98 69.80
N LYS A 284 35.78 17.27 69.51
CA LYS A 284 35.11 17.99 68.41
C LYS A 284 35.37 17.37 67.04
N ASN A 285 36.60 16.93 66.78
CA ASN A 285 36.92 16.24 65.52
C ASN A 285 36.19 14.89 65.42
N TYR A 286 36.16 14.12 66.51
CA TYR A 286 35.43 12.85 66.56
C TYR A 286 33.91 13.03 66.34
N GLU A 287 33.30 14.06 66.93
CA GLU A 287 31.89 14.41 66.69
C GLU A 287 31.61 14.76 65.22
N LYS A 288 32.52 15.53 64.60
CA LYS A 288 32.43 15.86 63.17
C LYS A 288 32.54 14.60 62.29
N ASP A 289 33.50 13.73 62.58
CA ASP A 289 33.69 12.48 61.83
C ASP A 289 32.48 11.54 61.97
N LYS A 290 31.88 11.48 63.17
CA LYS A 290 30.66 10.72 63.43
C LYS A 290 29.47 11.24 62.60
N LEU A 291 29.34 12.57 62.47
CA LEU A 291 28.31 13.17 61.62
C LEU A 291 28.55 12.90 60.13
N CYS A 292 29.80 13.04 59.67
CA CYS A 292 30.20 12.71 58.29
C CYS A 292 29.90 11.23 57.97
N LEU A 293 30.22 10.31 58.88
CA LEU A 293 29.93 8.89 58.73
C LEU A 293 28.43 8.59 58.66
N ALA A 294 27.61 9.29 59.45
CA ALA A 294 26.16 9.15 59.39
C ALA A 294 25.62 9.61 58.03
N ASN A 295 26.13 10.71 57.49
CA ASN A 295 25.73 11.24 56.19
C ASN A 295 26.16 10.34 55.03
N THR A 296 27.40 9.81 55.05
CA THR A 296 27.87 8.88 54.02
C THR A 296 27.10 7.56 54.06
N LYS A 297 26.76 7.03 55.24
CA LYS A 297 25.89 5.86 55.37
C LYS A 297 24.50 6.09 54.78
N LYS A 298 23.87 7.25 55.06
CA LYS A 298 22.57 7.60 54.45
C LYS A 298 22.67 7.64 52.93
N ARG A 299 23.72 8.26 52.39
CA ARG A 299 23.94 8.34 50.94
C ARG A 299 24.21 6.96 50.32
N LEU A 300 24.96 6.10 51.01
CA LEU A 300 25.20 4.73 50.57
C LEU A 300 23.88 3.95 50.47
N ILE A 301 23.02 4.02 51.48
CA ILE A 301 21.70 3.35 51.46
C ILE A 301 20.85 3.83 50.28
N ALA A 302 20.82 5.14 50.02
CA ALA A 302 20.10 5.70 48.88
C ALA A 302 20.65 5.18 47.54
N VAL A 303 21.97 5.25 47.34
CA VAL A 303 22.62 4.78 46.11
C VAL A 303 22.46 3.28 45.91
N THR A 304 22.52 2.47 46.96
CA THR A 304 22.29 1.02 46.87
C THR A 304 20.84 0.73 46.44
N LYS A 305 19.86 1.45 47.01
CA LYS A 305 18.46 1.31 46.59
C LYS A 305 18.26 1.69 45.12
N ASP A 306 18.87 2.79 44.67
CA ASP A 306 18.80 3.22 43.28
C ASP A 306 19.48 2.21 42.34
N TYR A 307 20.61 1.64 42.75
CA TYR A 307 21.28 0.57 42.01
C TYR A 307 20.41 -0.68 41.87
N ASP A 308 19.77 -1.13 42.95
CA ASP A 308 18.90 -2.30 42.93
C ASP A 308 17.66 -2.07 42.04
N ASN A 309 17.08 -0.87 42.08
CA ASN A 309 15.99 -0.48 41.18
C ASN A 309 16.42 -0.49 39.71
N LEU A 310 17.54 0.16 39.39
CA LEU A 310 18.07 0.21 38.01
C LEU A 310 18.44 -1.17 37.49
N LYS A 311 18.97 -2.04 38.36
CA LYS A 311 19.27 -3.43 38.01
C LYS A 311 18.00 -4.19 37.62
N TRP A 312 16.93 -4.06 38.42
CA TRP A 312 15.65 -4.69 38.11
C TRP A 312 15.02 -4.14 36.83
N GLU A 313 15.05 -2.82 36.63
CA GLU A 313 14.57 -2.20 35.38
C GLU A 313 15.34 -2.71 34.16
N ASN A 314 16.67 -2.85 34.27
CA ASN A 314 17.49 -3.38 33.19
C ASN A 314 17.15 -4.84 32.87
N GLU A 315 16.98 -5.70 33.88
CA GLU A 315 16.56 -7.10 33.69
C GLU A 315 15.19 -7.18 32.98
N VAL A 316 14.23 -6.33 33.36
CA VAL A 316 12.91 -6.27 32.70
C VAL A 316 13.03 -5.79 31.24
N LEU A 317 13.89 -4.81 30.97
CA LEU A 317 14.13 -4.31 29.63
C LEU A 317 14.81 -5.36 28.74
N GLU A 318 15.78 -6.10 29.27
CA GLU A 318 16.44 -7.20 28.56
C GLU A 318 15.43 -8.29 28.16
N LEU A 319 14.56 -8.72 29.07
CA LEU A 319 13.50 -9.69 28.77
C LEU A 319 12.50 -9.18 27.71
N ARG A 320 12.12 -7.90 27.78
CA ARG A 320 11.25 -7.29 26.76
C ARG A 320 11.93 -7.19 25.39
N PHE A 321 13.22 -6.90 25.38
CA PHE A 321 14.01 -6.81 24.16
C PHE A 321 14.13 -8.18 23.49
N GLU A 322 14.45 -9.23 24.26
CA GLU A 322 14.55 -10.60 23.77
C GLU A 322 13.23 -11.05 23.13
N LYS A 323 12.11 -10.83 23.82
CA LYS A 323 10.77 -11.14 23.28
C LYS A 323 10.46 -10.38 21.99
N CYS A 324 10.77 -9.09 21.92
CA CYS A 324 10.57 -8.29 20.71
C CYS A 324 11.44 -8.81 19.54
N GLN A 325 12.66 -9.25 19.83
CA GLN A 325 13.56 -9.84 18.86
C GLN A 325 13.03 -11.18 18.34
N GLU A 326 12.47 -12.02 19.20
CA GLU A 326 11.80 -13.28 18.83
C GLU A 326 10.60 -13.02 17.92
N GLU A 327 9.69 -12.11 18.31
CA GLU A 327 8.51 -11.76 17.51
C GLU A 327 8.89 -11.23 16.13
N ARG A 328 9.93 -10.38 16.05
CA ARG A 328 10.47 -9.89 14.78
C ARG A 328 11.01 -11.03 13.91
N ASN A 329 11.78 -11.94 14.50
CA ASN A 329 12.37 -13.07 13.77
C ASN A 329 11.28 -14.02 13.26
N GLU A 330 10.26 -14.29 14.07
CA GLU A 330 9.12 -15.10 13.69
C GLU A 330 8.33 -14.46 12.54
N LEU A 331 8.04 -13.16 12.64
CA LEU A 331 7.33 -12.43 11.59
C LEU A 331 8.11 -12.45 10.28
N HIS A 332 9.43 -12.26 10.34
CA HIS A 332 10.30 -12.35 9.17
C HIS A 332 10.27 -13.76 8.55
N SER A 333 10.34 -14.81 9.37
CA SER A 333 10.26 -16.20 8.91
C SER A 333 8.91 -16.50 8.22
N ARG A 334 7.79 -16.10 8.84
CA ARG A 334 6.45 -16.25 8.27
C ARG A 334 6.29 -15.51 6.94
N PHE A 335 6.83 -14.29 6.86
CA PHE A 335 6.82 -13.49 5.63
C PHE A 335 7.56 -14.19 4.49
N VAL A 336 8.80 -14.66 4.75
CA VAL A 336 9.60 -15.38 3.75
C VAL A 336 8.90 -16.66 3.31
N SER A 337 8.35 -17.44 4.25
CA SER A 337 7.60 -18.65 3.94
C SER A 337 6.37 -18.36 3.06
N SER A 338 5.62 -17.31 3.37
CA SER A 338 4.42 -16.92 2.61
C SER A 338 4.76 -16.49 1.18
N ILE A 339 5.88 -15.78 0.98
CA ILE A 339 6.36 -15.40 -0.35
C ILE A 339 6.74 -16.64 -1.16
N LEU A 340 7.50 -17.57 -0.56
CA LEU A 340 7.93 -18.78 -1.24
C LEU A 340 6.73 -19.65 -1.65
N GLU A 341 5.74 -19.78 -0.77
CA GLU A 341 4.50 -20.51 -1.08
C GLU A 341 3.71 -19.84 -2.22
N LEU A 342 3.59 -18.51 -2.21
CA LEU A 342 2.92 -17.76 -3.28
C LEU A 342 3.66 -17.92 -4.62
N GLN A 343 5.00 -17.83 -4.60
CA GLN A 343 5.83 -18.05 -5.78
C GLN A 343 5.67 -19.47 -6.31
N GLN A 344 5.67 -20.48 -5.44
CA GLN A 344 5.47 -21.88 -5.82
C GLN A 344 4.09 -22.10 -6.45
N ARG A 345 3.02 -21.56 -5.84
CA ARG A 345 1.65 -21.67 -6.37
C ARG A 345 1.49 -20.99 -7.72
N THR A 346 2.07 -19.80 -7.87
CA THR A 346 2.04 -19.06 -9.13
C THR A 346 2.86 -19.77 -10.20
N GLY A 347 4.06 -20.27 -9.85
CA GLY A 347 4.90 -21.06 -10.74
C GLY A 347 4.19 -22.33 -11.24
N LEU A 348 3.55 -23.09 -10.35
CA LEU A 348 2.76 -24.27 -10.73
C LEU A 348 1.60 -23.91 -11.68
N LYS A 349 0.90 -22.79 -11.43
CA LYS A 349 -0.18 -22.31 -12.30
C LYS A 349 0.35 -21.93 -13.68
N ASN A 350 1.50 -21.26 -13.75
CA ASN A 350 2.13 -20.88 -15.01
C ASN A 350 2.53 -22.10 -15.82
N VAL A 351 3.22 -23.06 -15.20
CA VAL A 351 3.60 -24.33 -15.86
C VAL A 351 2.37 -25.09 -16.37
N LEU A 352 1.27 -25.10 -15.61
CA LEU A 352 0.03 -25.73 -16.05
C LEU A 352 -0.59 -25.02 -17.27
N LEU A 353 -0.56 -23.68 -17.28
CA LEU A 353 -1.05 -22.89 -18.40
C LEU A 353 -0.18 -23.07 -19.65
N GLU A 354 1.14 -23.07 -19.50
CA GLU A 354 2.10 -23.35 -20.57
C GLU A 354 1.84 -24.71 -21.20
N LYS A 355 1.74 -25.77 -20.39
CA LYS A 355 1.40 -27.12 -20.90
C LYS A 355 0.04 -27.19 -21.59
N LYS A 356 -0.94 -26.42 -21.10
CA LYS A 356 -2.26 -26.34 -21.74
C LYS A 356 -2.18 -25.62 -23.09
N MET A 357 -1.40 -24.54 -23.19
CA MET A 357 -1.18 -23.84 -24.44
C MET A 357 -0.42 -24.72 -25.43
N GLU A 358 0.66 -25.36 -25.02
CA GLU A 358 1.44 -26.31 -25.82
C GLU A 358 0.53 -27.39 -26.42
N LYS A 359 -0.29 -28.05 -25.59
CA LYS A 359 -1.23 -29.06 -26.06
C LYS A 359 -2.32 -28.53 -27.01
N LEU A 360 -2.78 -27.29 -26.79
CA LEU A 360 -3.75 -26.65 -27.69
C LEU A 360 -3.11 -26.28 -29.04
N THR A 361 -1.85 -25.85 -29.03
CA THR A 361 -1.06 -25.59 -30.25
C THR A 361 -0.82 -26.88 -31.04
N GLU A 362 -0.39 -27.96 -30.38
CA GLU A 362 -0.24 -29.27 -31.03
C GLU A 362 -1.55 -29.76 -31.67
N LEU A 363 -2.68 -29.58 -30.97
CA LEU A 363 -4.00 -29.92 -31.50
C LEU A 363 -4.36 -29.04 -32.70
N LEU A 364 -4.03 -27.74 -32.67
CA LEU A 364 -4.26 -26.83 -33.77
C LEU A 364 -3.45 -27.27 -35.00
N GLU A 365 -2.15 -27.51 -34.85
CA GLU A 365 -1.27 -27.98 -35.92
C GLU A 365 -1.76 -29.29 -36.53
N GLN A 366 -2.19 -30.25 -35.71
CA GLN A 366 -2.79 -31.51 -36.19
C GLN A 366 -4.06 -31.28 -37.01
N ARG A 367 -4.91 -30.33 -36.58
CA ARG A 367 -6.15 -30.00 -37.30
C ARG A 367 -5.86 -29.27 -38.61
N GLU A 368 -4.92 -28.34 -38.62
CA GLU A 368 -4.47 -27.64 -39.82
C GLU A 368 -3.88 -28.62 -40.85
N ALA A 369 -3.06 -29.57 -40.41
CA ALA A 369 -2.52 -30.63 -41.27
C ALA A 369 -3.63 -31.50 -41.86
N GLN A 370 -4.60 -31.95 -41.05
CA GLN A 370 -5.76 -32.72 -41.52
C GLN A 370 -6.61 -31.93 -42.53
N ILE A 371 -6.86 -30.65 -42.27
CA ILE A 371 -7.58 -29.77 -43.20
C ILE A 371 -6.79 -29.65 -44.51
N GLY A 372 -5.48 -29.43 -44.44
CA GLY A 372 -4.60 -29.35 -45.60
C GLY A 372 -4.65 -30.61 -46.48
N GLU A 373 -4.59 -31.79 -45.87
CA GLU A 373 -4.70 -33.08 -46.57
C GLU A 373 -6.06 -33.24 -47.26
N VAL A 374 -7.15 -32.94 -46.57
CA VAL A 374 -8.52 -33.03 -47.13
C VAL A 374 -8.70 -32.06 -48.30
N LEU A 375 -8.23 -30.82 -48.17
CA LEU A 375 -8.31 -29.82 -49.24
C LEU A 375 -7.48 -30.25 -50.46
N ALA A 376 -6.30 -30.82 -50.26
CA ALA A 376 -5.46 -31.34 -51.34
C ALA A 376 -6.10 -32.55 -52.06
N ALA A 377 -6.74 -33.46 -51.31
CA ALA A 377 -7.41 -34.64 -51.87
C ALA A 377 -8.70 -34.30 -52.63
N ALA A 378 -9.44 -33.28 -52.18
CA ALA A 378 -10.74 -32.93 -52.75
C ALA A 378 -10.66 -32.15 -54.09
N GLN A 379 -9.48 -31.63 -54.46
CA GLN A 379 -9.26 -30.85 -55.70
C GLN A 379 -10.30 -29.74 -55.95
N LEU A 380 -10.79 -29.12 -54.86
CA LEU A 380 -11.79 -28.06 -54.92
C LEU A 380 -11.16 -26.74 -55.38
N ASP A 381 -11.94 -25.87 -56.04
CA ASP A 381 -11.46 -24.54 -56.46
C ASP A 381 -11.05 -23.72 -55.22
N PRO A 382 -9.79 -23.27 -55.12
CA PRO A 382 -9.32 -22.45 -54.00
C PRO A 382 -10.18 -21.22 -53.73
N LYS A 383 -10.80 -20.63 -54.75
CA LYS A 383 -11.66 -19.44 -54.59
C LYS A 383 -12.99 -19.75 -53.91
N GLU A 384 -13.58 -20.91 -54.19
CA GLU A 384 -14.82 -21.32 -53.54
C GLU A 384 -14.59 -21.69 -52.07
N ILE A 385 -13.45 -22.33 -51.76
CA ILE A 385 -13.06 -22.67 -50.37
C ILE A 385 -12.89 -21.40 -49.52
N VAL A 386 -12.15 -20.39 -50.03
CA VAL A 386 -11.94 -19.14 -49.30
C VAL A 386 -13.27 -18.44 -49.02
N ASN A 387 -14.16 -18.34 -50.02
CA ASN A 387 -15.47 -17.71 -49.85
C ASN A 387 -16.38 -18.47 -48.85
N ILE A 388 -16.33 -19.80 -48.84
CA ILE A 388 -17.06 -20.62 -47.86
C ILE A 388 -16.48 -20.42 -46.46
N ASN A 389 -15.16 -20.42 -46.32
CA ASN A 389 -14.48 -20.19 -45.04
C ASN A 389 -14.79 -18.79 -44.48
N GLU A 390 -14.71 -17.73 -45.30
CA GLU A 390 -15.03 -16.37 -44.89
C GLU A 390 -16.48 -16.25 -44.38
N LYS A 391 -17.45 -16.86 -45.08
CA LYS A 391 -18.85 -16.89 -44.63
C LYS A 391 -19.03 -17.68 -43.34
N LEU A 392 -18.30 -18.79 -43.19
CA LEU A 392 -18.37 -19.62 -41.98
C LEU A 392 -17.76 -18.88 -40.78
N GLU A 393 -16.66 -18.17 -41.00
CA GLU A 393 -15.96 -17.35 -40.01
C GLU A 393 -16.80 -16.15 -39.59
N GLU A 394 -17.45 -15.48 -40.54
CA GLU A 394 -18.41 -14.42 -40.24
C GLU A 394 -19.59 -14.94 -39.40
N MET A 395 -20.13 -16.13 -39.74
CA MET A 395 -21.20 -16.77 -38.96
C MET A 395 -20.73 -17.15 -37.55
N LEU A 396 -19.52 -17.69 -37.40
CA LEU A 396 -18.92 -18.04 -36.12
C LEU A 396 -18.70 -16.79 -35.27
N ASN A 397 -18.18 -15.71 -35.86
CA ASN A 397 -17.98 -14.43 -35.16
C ASN A 397 -19.31 -13.86 -34.69
N ARG A 398 -20.35 -13.84 -35.53
CA ARG A 398 -21.70 -13.42 -35.11
C ARG A 398 -22.23 -14.24 -33.95
N LYS A 399 -22.05 -15.56 -33.98
CA LYS A 399 -22.46 -16.45 -32.87
C LYS A 399 -21.65 -16.20 -31.60
N ASN A 400 -20.34 -15.99 -31.70
CA ASN A 400 -19.47 -15.70 -30.56
C ASN A 400 -19.82 -14.35 -29.92
N THR A 401 -20.08 -13.32 -30.73
CA THR A 401 -20.57 -12.02 -30.23
C THR A 401 -21.91 -12.18 -29.53
N ALA A 402 -22.87 -12.90 -30.13
CA ALA A 402 -24.15 -13.17 -29.49
C ALA A 402 -24.01 -13.94 -28.16
N ILE A 403 -23.08 -14.90 -28.07
CA ILE A 403 -22.77 -15.59 -26.80
C ILE A 403 -22.25 -14.60 -25.77
N HIS A 404 -21.32 -13.71 -26.15
CA HIS A 404 -20.76 -12.71 -25.25
C HIS A 404 -21.84 -11.72 -24.77
N ASP A 405 -22.69 -11.23 -25.67
CA ASP A 405 -23.78 -10.32 -25.34
C ASP A 405 -24.80 -10.97 -24.41
N LEU A 406 -25.17 -12.24 -24.66
CA LEU A 406 -26.06 -12.99 -23.77
C LEU A 406 -25.41 -13.26 -22.40
N GLN A 407 -24.10 -13.51 -22.33
CA GLN A 407 -23.39 -13.64 -21.06
C GLN A 407 -23.37 -12.32 -20.29
N PHE A 408 -23.16 -11.20 -20.98
CA PHE A 408 -23.22 -9.88 -20.39
C PHE A 408 -24.62 -9.54 -19.89
N ASP A 409 -25.65 -9.80 -20.69
CA ASP A 409 -27.04 -9.59 -20.32
C ASP A 409 -27.46 -10.44 -19.13
N LEU A 410 -27.03 -11.70 -19.10
CA LEU A 410 -27.21 -12.58 -17.95
C LEU A 410 -26.55 -11.98 -16.70
N ALA A 411 -25.28 -11.56 -16.79
CA ALA A 411 -24.57 -10.96 -15.67
C ALA A 411 -25.25 -9.67 -15.17
N ARG A 412 -25.74 -8.84 -16.10
CA ARG A 412 -26.50 -7.62 -15.80
C ARG A 412 -27.82 -7.92 -15.10
N ALA A 413 -28.58 -8.90 -15.59
CA ALA A 413 -29.84 -9.33 -14.99
C ALA A 413 -29.62 -9.92 -13.59
N CYS A 414 -28.57 -10.72 -13.41
CA CYS A 414 -28.19 -11.27 -12.09
C CYS A 414 -27.84 -10.16 -11.09
N ARG A 415 -27.08 -9.15 -11.53
CA ARG A 415 -26.73 -8.00 -10.70
C ARG A 415 -27.97 -7.18 -10.33
N ALA A 416 -28.83 -6.87 -11.29
CA ALA A 416 -30.06 -6.14 -11.04
C ALA A 416 -30.98 -6.90 -10.06
N HIS A 417 -31.04 -8.23 -10.17
CA HIS A 417 -31.74 -9.08 -9.22
C HIS A 417 -31.15 -8.99 -7.81
N ASP A 418 -29.82 -9.10 -7.66
CA ASP A 418 -29.16 -9.02 -6.36
C ASP A 418 -29.29 -7.61 -5.72
N ASP A 419 -29.20 -6.55 -6.52
CA ASP A 419 -29.40 -5.16 -6.07
C ASP A 419 -30.86 -4.92 -5.63
N LEU A 420 -31.83 -5.49 -6.34
CA LEU A 420 -33.25 -5.44 -5.98
C LEU A 420 -33.51 -6.17 -4.66
N LEU A 421 -32.92 -7.36 -4.48
CA LEU A 421 -33.01 -8.12 -3.22
C LEU A 421 -32.47 -7.31 -2.05
N ALA A 422 -31.28 -6.72 -2.20
CA ALA A 422 -30.69 -5.86 -1.17
C ALA A 422 -31.59 -4.65 -0.84
N THR A 423 -32.23 -4.07 -1.86
CA THR A 423 -33.17 -2.96 -1.67
C THR A 423 -34.41 -3.39 -0.87
N TYR A 424 -34.97 -4.56 -1.17
CA TYR A 424 -36.10 -5.11 -0.41
C TYR A 424 -35.70 -5.51 1.01
N GLU A 425 -34.56 -6.16 1.22
CA GLU A 425 -34.01 -6.48 2.55
C GLU A 425 -33.89 -5.20 3.40
N ASN A 426 -33.30 -4.13 2.85
CA ASN A 426 -33.20 -2.83 3.52
C ASN A 426 -34.58 -2.21 3.84
N LYS A 427 -35.55 -2.31 2.92
CA LYS A 427 -36.90 -1.78 3.16
C LYS A 427 -37.67 -2.56 4.22
N LEU A 428 -37.54 -3.88 4.25
CA LEU A 428 -38.17 -4.72 5.28
C LEU A 428 -37.60 -4.42 6.66
N GLN A 429 -36.28 -4.21 6.74
CA GLN A 429 -35.62 -3.78 7.96
C GLN A 429 -36.10 -2.40 8.42
N GLU A 430 -36.30 -1.45 7.50
CA GLU A 430 -36.87 -0.12 7.79
C GLU A 430 -38.30 -0.21 8.38
N TYR A 431 -39.10 -1.18 7.92
CA TYR A 431 -40.44 -1.47 8.48
C TYR A 431 -40.42 -2.34 9.75
N GLY A 432 -39.23 -2.68 10.26
CA GLY A 432 -39.08 -3.45 11.51
C GLY A 432 -39.33 -4.95 11.37
N ILE A 433 -39.32 -5.49 10.15
CA ILE A 433 -39.46 -6.93 9.88
C ILE A 433 -38.05 -7.55 9.89
N PRO A 434 -37.71 -8.41 10.85
CA PRO A 434 -36.38 -9.01 10.94
C PRO A 434 -36.16 -10.10 9.88
N ASP A 435 -34.94 -10.21 9.36
CA ASP A 435 -34.54 -11.25 8.39
C ASP A 435 -34.87 -12.68 8.83
N THR A 436 -34.99 -12.93 10.14
CA THR A 436 -35.33 -14.24 10.71
C THR A 436 -36.79 -14.66 10.51
N GLU A 437 -37.72 -13.74 10.18
CA GLU A 437 -39.12 -14.09 9.90
C GLU A 437 -39.32 -14.53 8.43
N MET A 438 -38.40 -14.16 7.54
CA MET A 438 -38.37 -14.57 6.15
C MET A 438 -37.74 -15.96 6.02
N ASN A 439 -38.54 -17.02 6.13
CA ASN A 439 -38.10 -18.43 6.00
C ASN A 439 -37.68 -18.83 4.56
N ILE A 440 -37.37 -17.85 3.70
CA ILE A 440 -37.03 -18.03 2.29
C ILE A 440 -35.68 -17.35 2.06
N GLN A 441 -34.63 -18.13 1.82
CA GLN A 441 -33.36 -17.58 1.33
C GLN A 441 -33.45 -17.35 -0.18
N PRO A 442 -33.42 -16.10 -0.66
CA PRO A 442 -33.44 -15.85 -2.10
C PRO A 442 -32.17 -16.41 -2.74
N LEU A 443 -32.34 -17.12 -3.85
CA LEU A 443 -31.24 -17.81 -4.54
C LEU A 443 -30.39 -16.75 -5.28
N ARG A 444 -29.29 -16.31 -4.66
CA ARG A 444 -28.34 -15.38 -5.31
C ARG A 444 -27.53 -16.11 -6.37
N VAL A 445 -27.33 -15.47 -7.53
CA VAL A 445 -26.63 -16.11 -8.64
C VAL A 445 -25.14 -16.23 -8.27
N ARG A 446 -24.68 -17.47 -8.13
CA ARG A 446 -23.27 -17.77 -7.85
C ARG A 446 -22.44 -17.29 -9.04
N LYS A 447 -21.62 -16.24 -8.86
CA LYS A 447 -20.70 -15.72 -9.88
C LYS A 447 -20.02 -16.88 -10.62
N LEU A 448 -20.36 -17.06 -11.89
CA LEU A 448 -19.72 -18.00 -12.80
C LEU A 448 -18.27 -17.53 -13.02
N GLY A 449 -17.36 -17.97 -12.15
CA GLY A 449 -15.95 -17.59 -12.19
C GLY A 449 -15.22 -17.73 -10.85
N THR A 450 -15.93 -17.70 -9.72
CA THR A 450 -15.28 -17.83 -8.41
C THR A 450 -15.39 -19.26 -7.89
N LYS A 451 -14.45 -20.12 -8.30
CA LYS A 451 -14.02 -21.19 -7.39
C LYS A 451 -13.30 -20.50 -6.23
N MET A 452 -14.05 -20.05 -5.22
CA MET A 452 -13.49 -19.73 -3.91
C MET A 452 -12.79 -20.99 -3.43
N ASN A 453 -11.46 -20.98 -3.44
CA ASN A 453 -10.68 -22.03 -2.80
C ASN A 453 -10.93 -21.95 -1.29
N ARG A 454 -10.98 -23.12 -0.64
CA ARG A 454 -11.21 -23.26 0.82
C ARG A 454 -10.24 -22.44 1.70
N ALA A 455 -9.15 -21.88 1.15
CA ALA A 455 -8.18 -21.06 1.86
C ALA A 455 -8.65 -19.61 2.12
N ASP A 456 -9.47 -19.01 1.24
CA ASP A 456 -9.91 -17.61 1.42
C ASP A 456 -10.93 -17.44 2.57
N LYS A 457 -11.46 -18.55 3.10
CA LYS A 457 -12.29 -18.55 4.31
C LYS A 457 -11.48 -18.39 5.61
N MET A 458 -10.16 -18.60 5.60
CA MET A 458 -9.35 -18.47 6.83
C MET A 458 -8.84 -17.04 7.08
N LEU A 459 -8.82 -16.16 6.08
CA LEU A 459 -8.32 -14.79 6.22
C LEU A 459 -9.39 -13.76 6.63
N LEU A 460 -10.65 -14.18 6.77
CA LEU A 460 -11.74 -13.32 7.27
C LEU A 460 -12.04 -13.52 8.77
N ASN A 461 -11.29 -14.38 9.46
CA ASN A 461 -11.43 -14.65 10.89
C ASN A 461 -10.11 -14.43 11.67
N ILE A 462 -9.32 -13.42 11.29
CA ILE A 462 -8.28 -12.83 12.14
C ILE A 462 -8.64 -11.38 12.42
#